data_AF-A0A937ULY6-F1
#
_entry.id   AF-A0A937ULY6-F1
#
_cell.length_a   1.000
_cell.length_b   1.000
_cell.length_c   1.000
_cell.angle_alpha   90.00
_cell.angle_beta   90.00
_cell.angle_gamma   90.00
#
_symmetry.space_group_name_H-M   'P 1'
#
loop_
_entity.id
_entity.type
_entity.pdbx_description
1 polymer ?
#
loop_
_entity_poly.entity_id
_entity_poly.type
_entity_poly.pdbx_seq_one_letter_code
_entity_poly.pdbx_strand_id
1 'polypeptide(L)'
;MPYEVRGGIALHAGELWPFIQSMRESEEAAFGAHLSDYGSELKGYKLLDKKRFAWAAQDATLDDVARRKHALSFLNRGVRRESPTRVEFTAFGQGCMLMAQSVFRILRDHDATVFACAVPRGIGRRPPGSTELLRKDHVFLLERYFYFLEEKRDHGLLVMDQSEKKADRQFVSLLRRYFTLTNTGRYRTVWIVPAPLFVSSDMSYPIQAADVCIYCINWGFRMPARGMSAEGRPEIGQEYGPWLAQLQFKGQGYRDGRVYDTYGIVYVPDPYTAREA
;
A
#
# COMPACT_ATOMS: atom_id res chain seq x y z
N MET A 1 -0.92 -12.95 -6.53
CA MET A 1 0.19 -12.17 -5.94
C MET A 1 1.38 -13.09 -5.73
N PRO A 2 2.55 -12.80 -6.31
CA PRO A 2 3.80 -13.58 -6.14
C PRO A 2 4.41 -13.51 -4.73
N TYR A 3 4.14 -12.43 -3.98
CA TYR A 3 4.65 -12.22 -2.63
C TYR A 3 3.50 -12.04 -1.62
N GLU A 4 3.78 -12.25 -0.33
CA GLU A 4 3.00 -11.64 0.72
C GLU A 4 3.65 -10.28 1.04
N VAL A 5 2.91 -9.18 0.84
CA VAL A 5 3.41 -7.83 1.04
C VAL A 5 2.58 -7.18 2.13
N ARG A 6 3.25 -6.64 3.14
CA ARG A 6 2.66 -5.79 4.19
C ARG A 6 3.26 -4.41 4.06
N GLY A 7 2.44 -3.39 4.16
CA GLY A 7 2.92 -2.04 3.94
C GLY A 7 1.89 -1.00 4.33
N GLY A 8 2.26 0.25 4.08
CA GLY A 8 1.43 1.41 4.32
C GLY A 8 2.09 2.66 3.76
N ILE A 9 1.39 3.76 3.94
CA ILE A 9 1.92 5.10 3.72
C ILE A 9 2.01 5.82 5.06
N ALA A 10 3.01 6.66 5.24
CA ALA A 10 3.01 7.68 6.28
C ALA A 10 2.55 8.99 5.65
N LEU A 11 1.61 9.65 6.30
CA LEU A 11 1.07 10.96 5.93
C LEU A 11 1.01 11.80 7.19
N HIS A 12 1.53 13.03 7.13
CA HIS A 12 1.44 13.94 8.27
C HIS A 12 -0.03 14.28 8.56
N ALA A 13 -0.41 14.40 9.83
CA ALA A 13 -1.81 14.61 10.21
C ALA A 13 -2.40 15.90 9.59
N GLY A 14 -1.58 16.93 9.44
CA GLY A 14 -1.96 18.19 8.76
C GLY A 14 -2.28 18.03 7.27
N GLU A 15 -1.76 16.99 6.62
CA GLU A 15 -2.02 16.71 5.20
C GLU A 15 -3.21 15.78 4.97
N LEU A 16 -3.79 15.21 6.04
CA LEU A 16 -4.82 14.18 5.91
C LEU A 16 -6.08 14.67 5.19
N TRP A 17 -6.58 15.86 5.56
CA TRP A 17 -7.77 16.41 4.92
C TRP A 17 -7.51 16.88 3.49
N PRO A 18 -6.47 17.69 3.20
CA PRO A 18 -6.09 18.03 1.83
C PRO A 18 -5.89 16.80 0.93
N PHE A 19 -5.22 15.76 1.43
CA PHE A 19 -5.06 14.49 0.72
C PHE A 19 -6.40 13.84 0.36
N ILE A 20 -7.34 13.78 1.31
CA ILE A 20 -8.68 13.23 1.08
C ILE A 20 -9.42 14.04 0.02
N GLN A 21 -9.34 15.37 0.05
CA GLN A 21 -9.96 16.23 -0.96
C GLN A 21 -9.38 15.94 -2.35
N SER A 22 -8.06 15.90 -2.49
CA SER A 22 -7.38 15.57 -3.75
C SER A 22 -7.77 14.18 -4.29
N MET A 23 -7.89 13.19 -3.41
CA MET A 23 -8.33 11.83 -3.79
C MET A 23 -9.77 11.82 -4.30
N ARG A 24 -10.68 12.55 -3.63
CA ARG A 24 -12.09 12.68 -4.04
C ARG A 24 -12.23 13.35 -5.39
N GLU A 25 -11.56 14.49 -5.58
CA GLU A 25 -11.57 15.22 -6.84
C GLU A 25 -11.00 14.38 -7.99
N SER A 26 -9.93 13.63 -7.72
CA SER A 26 -9.34 12.72 -8.71
C SER A 26 -10.25 11.55 -9.06
N GLU A 27 -11.00 11.01 -8.11
CA GLU A 27 -11.95 9.93 -8.36
C GLU A 27 -13.10 10.41 -9.25
N GLU A 28 -13.64 11.60 -8.97
CA GLU A 28 -14.67 12.22 -9.81
C GLU A 28 -14.13 12.59 -11.20
N ALA A 29 -12.88 13.06 -11.29
CA ALA A 29 -12.21 13.30 -12.57
C ALA A 29 -11.99 12.02 -13.40
N ALA A 30 -11.77 10.88 -12.73
CA ALA A 30 -11.57 9.59 -13.37
C ALA A 30 -12.88 8.94 -13.83
N PHE A 31 -13.90 8.94 -12.98
CA PHE A 31 -15.12 8.13 -13.17
C PHE A 31 -16.40 8.93 -13.35
N GLY A 32 -16.38 10.23 -13.05
CA GLY A 32 -17.58 11.08 -13.00
C GLY A 32 -18.46 10.84 -11.76
N ALA A 33 -17.99 10.07 -10.78
CA ALA A 33 -18.65 9.81 -9.50
C ALA A 33 -17.67 9.20 -8.49
N HIS A 34 -18.07 9.11 -7.22
CA HIS A 34 -17.36 8.34 -6.21
C HIS A 34 -17.74 6.86 -6.27
N LEU A 35 -16.77 5.94 -6.23
CA LEU A 35 -17.05 4.51 -6.33
C LEU A 35 -17.84 3.97 -5.14
N SER A 36 -17.75 4.63 -3.99
CA SER A 36 -18.53 4.33 -2.78
C SER A 36 -20.04 4.39 -3.04
N ASP A 37 -20.48 5.31 -3.91
CA ASP A 37 -21.89 5.48 -4.27
C ASP A 37 -22.43 4.27 -5.06
N TYR A 38 -21.51 3.45 -5.58
CA TYR A 38 -21.77 2.22 -6.33
C TYR A 38 -21.39 0.95 -5.55
N GLY A 39 -21.14 1.07 -4.24
CA GLY A 39 -20.72 -0.06 -3.40
C GLY A 39 -19.35 -0.63 -3.79
N SER A 40 -18.50 0.19 -4.40
CA SER A 40 -17.13 -0.15 -4.75
C SER A 40 -16.15 0.78 -4.04
N GLU A 41 -14.88 0.43 -4.11
CA GLU A 41 -13.78 1.12 -3.45
C GLU A 41 -12.55 1.05 -4.37
N LEU A 42 -11.60 1.93 -4.13
CA LEU A 42 -10.31 1.89 -4.80
C LEU A 42 -9.48 0.77 -4.19
N LYS A 43 -9.23 -0.27 -4.98
CA LYS A 43 -8.28 -1.34 -4.65
C LYS A 43 -7.32 -1.52 -5.81
N GLY A 44 -6.05 -1.76 -5.52
CA GLY A 44 -5.01 -1.93 -6.52
C GLY A 44 -5.39 -3.00 -7.55
N TYR A 45 -5.96 -4.13 -7.12
CA TYR A 45 -6.43 -5.16 -8.05
C TYR A 45 -7.66 -4.74 -8.88
N LYS A 46 -8.56 -3.90 -8.35
CA LYS A 46 -9.74 -3.42 -9.10
C LYS A 46 -9.37 -2.36 -10.15
N LEU A 47 -8.30 -1.61 -9.91
CA LEU A 47 -7.78 -0.59 -10.83
C LEU A 47 -6.80 -1.17 -11.85
N LEU A 48 -5.95 -2.12 -11.44
CA LEU A 48 -4.78 -2.53 -12.21
C LEU A 48 -4.78 -4.00 -12.62
N ASP A 49 -5.89 -4.74 -12.54
CA ASP A 49 -5.93 -6.09 -13.10
C ASP A 49 -5.72 -6.10 -14.63
N LYS A 50 -5.38 -7.27 -15.18
CA LYS A 50 -5.15 -7.45 -16.63
C LYS A 50 -6.36 -7.04 -17.47
N LYS A 51 -7.58 -7.15 -16.93
CA LYS A 51 -8.82 -6.80 -17.63
C LYS A 51 -8.95 -5.29 -17.78
N ARG A 52 -8.59 -4.50 -16.76
CA ARG A 52 -8.58 -3.03 -16.80
C ARG A 52 -7.60 -2.50 -17.83
N PHE A 53 -6.39 -3.07 -17.89
CA PHE A 53 -5.42 -2.74 -18.95
C PHE A 53 -5.97 -3.08 -20.33
N ALA A 54 -6.54 -4.29 -20.49
CA ALA A 54 -7.13 -4.71 -21.75
C ALA A 54 -8.26 -3.78 -22.18
N TRP A 55 -9.10 -3.31 -21.26
CA TRP A 55 -10.16 -2.34 -21.53
C TRP A 55 -9.62 -0.97 -21.92
N ALA A 56 -8.63 -0.45 -21.18
CA ALA A 56 -8.06 0.87 -21.44
C ALA A 56 -7.44 0.98 -22.84
N ALA A 57 -6.86 -0.13 -23.33
CA ALA A 57 -6.18 -0.21 -24.61
C ALA A 57 -7.08 -0.58 -25.81
N GLN A 58 -8.41 -0.70 -25.62
CA GLN A 58 -9.32 -1.11 -26.70
C GLN A 58 -9.45 -0.07 -27.81
N ASP A 59 -9.41 1.22 -27.46
CA ASP A 59 -9.60 2.34 -28.37
C ASP A 59 -8.69 3.50 -27.94
N ALA A 60 -8.65 4.55 -28.76
CA ALA A 60 -7.89 5.77 -28.47
C ALA A 60 -8.31 6.39 -27.12
N THR A 61 -7.39 7.15 -26.52
CA THR A 61 -7.68 7.91 -25.30
C THR A 61 -8.87 8.83 -25.52
N LEU A 62 -9.91 8.66 -24.72
CA LEU A 62 -11.08 9.53 -24.72
C LEU A 62 -10.71 10.86 -24.04
N ASP A 63 -11.28 11.96 -24.51
CA ASP A 63 -11.19 13.24 -23.79
C ASP A 63 -11.87 13.15 -22.41
N ASP A 64 -11.55 14.09 -21.52
CA ASP A 64 -12.01 14.07 -20.14
C ASP A 64 -13.55 14.09 -19.98
N VAL A 65 -14.26 14.71 -20.91
CA VAL A 65 -15.73 14.79 -20.86
C VAL A 65 -16.32 13.45 -21.29
N ALA A 66 -15.86 12.91 -22.41
CA ALA A 66 -16.29 11.62 -22.94
C ALA A 66 -15.94 10.47 -21.98
N ARG A 67 -14.70 10.43 -21.46
CA ARG A 67 -14.26 9.41 -20.49
C ARG A 67 -15.17 9.40 -19.26
N ARG A 68 -15.37 10.55 -18.61
CA ARG A 68 -16.22 10.64 -17.41
C ARG A 68 -17.65 10.23 -17.69
N LYS A 69 -18.23 10.72 -18.78
CA LYS A 69 -19.60 10.36 -19.18
C LYS A 69 -19.76 8.84 -19.37
N HIS A 70 -18.84 8.22 -20.09
CA HIS A 70 -18.92 6.78 -20.39
C HIS A 70 -18.53 5.89 -19.19
N ALA A 71 -17.58 6.31 -18.36
CA ALA A 71 -17.26 5.62 -17.10
C ALA A 71 -18.43 5.69 -16.10
N LEU A 72 -19.10 6.84 -15.99
CA LEU A 72 -20.32 6.96 -15.19
C LEU A 72 -21.45 6.07 -15.72
N SER A 73 -21.62 6.02 -17.04
CA SER A 73 -22.59 5.12 -17.69
C SER A 73 -22.28 3.65 -17.42
N PHE A 74 -21.00 3.25 -17.46
CA PHE A 74 -20.54 1.91 -17.07
C PHE A 74 -21.01 1.56 -15.64
N LEU A 75 -20.80 2.46 -14.68
CA LEU A 75 -21.18 2.26 -13.28
C LEU A 75 -22.70 2.14 -13.13
N ASN A 76 -23.46 3.05 -13.75
CA ASN A 76 -24.92 3.05 -13.72
C ASN A 76 -25.54 1.78 -14.32
N ARG A 77 -24.98 1.25 -15.41
CA ARG A 77 -25.42 -0.03 -15.99
C ARG A 77 -25.16 -1.20 -15.06
N GLY A 78 -24.04 -1.18 -14.33
CA GLY A 78 -23.76 -2.18 -13.29
C GLY A 78 -24.85 -2.26 -12.23
N VAL A 79 -25.34 -1.11 -11.75
CA VAL A 79 -26.46 -1.03 -10.80
C VAL A 79 -27.76 -1.56 -11.40
N ARG A 80 -28.03 -1.22 -12.67
CA ARG A 80 -29.21 -1.69 -13.42
C ARG A 80 -29.12 -3.14 -13.88
N ARG A 81 -27.98 -3.81 -13.67
CA ARG A 81 -27.68 -5.17 -14.17
C ARG A 81 -27.75 -5.27 -15.70
N GLU A 82 -27.38 -4.19 -16.37
CA GLU A 82 -27.26 -4.10 -17.83
C GLU A 82 -25.82 -4.32 -18.26
N SER A 83 -25.63 -4.86 -19.47
CA SER A 83 -24.29 -5.00 -20.06
C SER A 83 -23.76 -3.64 -20.53
N PRO A 84 -22.55 -3.22 -20.09
CA PRO A 84 -21.87 -2.08 -20.68
C PRO A 84 -21.46 -2.31 -22.13
N THR A 85 -21.41 -1.23 -22.89
CA THR A 85 -20.92 -1.17 -24.27
C THR A 85 -19.39 -1.12 -24.31
N ARG A 86 -18.81 -1.33 -25.50
CA ARG A 86 -17.36 -1.27 -25.70
C ARG A 86 -16.74 0.08 -25.27
N VAL A 87 -17.37 1.20 -25.62
CA VAL A 87 -16.87 2.53 -25.24
C VAL A 87 -16.93 2.76 -23.72
N GLU A 88 -17.93 2.20 -23.05
CA GLU A 88 -18.07 2.28 -21.59
C GLU A 88 -17.02 1.41 -20.88
N PHE A 89 -16.72 0.21 -21.38
CA PHE A 89 -15.58 -0.58 -20.91
C PHE A 89 -14.26 0.18 -21.09
N THR A 90 -14.04 0.76 -22.28
CA THR A 90 -12.84 1.53 -22.59
C THR A 90 -12.67 2.71 -21.64
N ALA A 91 -13.71 3.52 -21.48
CA ALA A 91 -13.72 4.68 -20.60
C ALA A 91 -13.45 4.32 -19.14
N PHE A 92 -14.07 3.24 -18.66
CA PHE A 92 -13.84 2.77 -17.29
C PHE A 92 -12.40 2.25 -17.11
N GLY A 93 -11.87 1.49 -18.07
CA GLY A 93 -10.48 1.05 -18.07
C GLY A 93 -9.49 2.21 -18.04
N GLN A 94 -9.69 3.23 -18.90
CA GLN A 94 -8.89 4.45 -18.93
C GLN A 94 -9.02 5.24 -17.61
N GLY A 95 -10.23 5.31 -17.04
CA GLY A 95 -10.47 5.90 -15.71
C GLY A 95 -9.71 5.19 -14.60
N CYS A 96 -9.63 3.86 -14.63
CA CYS A 96 -8.82 3.09 -13.68
C CYS A 96 -7.33 3.43 -13.76
N MET A 97 -6.77 3.57 -14.97
CA MET A 97 -5.37 3.97 -15.16
C MET A 97 -5.13 5.38 -14.64
N LEU A 98 -6.01 6.33 -14.99
CA LEU A 98 -5.90 7.72 -14.54
C LEU A 98 -5.97 7.82 -13.01
N MET A 99 -6.87 7.07 -12.37
CA MET A 99 -6.99 7.07 -10.93
C MET A 99 -5.76 6.47 -10.26
N ALA A 100 -5.25 5.34 -10.76
CA ALA A 100 -4.03 4.74 -10.22
C ALA A 100 -2.82 5.67 -10.34
N GLN A 101 -2.63 6.34 -11.48
CA GLN A 101 -1.59 7.36 -11.66
C GLN A 101 -1.77 8.53 -10.69
N SER A 102 -3.01 8.99 -10.53
CA SER A 102 -3.32 10.11 -9.64
C SER A 102 -3.05 9.80 -8.18
N VAL A 103 -3.27 8.57 -7.71
CA VAL A 103 -2.89 8.14 -6.35
C VAL A 103 -1.41 8.43 -6.08
N PHE A 104 -0.50 8.03 -6.99
CA PHE A 104 0.94 8.26 -6.78
C PHE A 104 1.32 9.73 -6.86
N ARG A 105 0.69 10.50 -7.76
CA ARG A 105 0.88 11.94 -7.83
C ARG A 105 0.43 12.63 -6.54
N ILE A 106 -0.75 12.30 -6.03
CA ILE A 106 -1.31 12.87 -4.80
C ILE A 106 -0.44 12.47 -3.60
N LEU A 107 0.03 11.22 -3.52
CA LEU A 107 0.98 10.81 -2.49
C LEU A 107 2.23 11.68 -2.49
N ARG A 108 2.80 11.96 -3.67
CA ARG A 108 3.96 12.86 -3.79
C ARG A 108 3.61 14.29 -3.36
N ASP A 109 2.49 14.82 -3.85
CA ASP A 109 2.10 16.22 -3.65
C ASP A 109 1.76 16.53 -2.17
N HIS A 110 1.45 15.50 -1.38
CA HIS A 110 1.23 15.60 0.08
C HIS A 110 2.37 14.99 0.91
N ASP A 111 3.58 14.90 0.34
CA ASP A 111 4.79 14.41 1.02
C ASP A 111 4.62 13.04 1.72
N ALA A 112 3.76 12.18 1.18
CA ALA A 112 3.52 10.87 1.73
C ALA A 112 4.72 9.94 1.48
N THR A 113 5.01 9.07 2.45
CA THR A 113 6.16 8.16 2.39
C THR A 113 5.70 6.70 2.41
N VAL A 114 6.18 5.89 1.46
CA VAL A 114 5.79 4.48 1.32
C VAL A 114 6.71 3.57 2.15
N PHE A 115 6.10 2.63 2.87
CA PHE A 115 6.77 1.56 3.58
C PHE A 115 6.19 0.21 3.18
N ALA A 116 7.04 -0.77 2.92
CA ALA A 116 6.59 -2.13 2.68
C ALA A 116 7.65 -3.17 3.01
N CYS A 117 7.19 -4.34 3.45
CA CYS A 117 7.98 -5.54 3.53
C CYS A 117 7.34 -6.64 2.69
N ALA A 118 8.09 -7.17 1.73
CA ALA A 118 7.74 -8.34 0.94
C ALA A 118 8.40 -9.60 1.50
N VAL A 119 7.65 -10.68 1.61
CA VAL A 119 8.16 -12.03 1.92
C VAL A 119 7.71 -13.00 0.84
N PRO A 120 8.47 -14.09 0.56
CA PRO A 120 8.01 -15.16 -0.32
C PRO A 120 6.60 -15.64 0.02
N ARG A 121 5.80 -15.91 -1.01
CA ARG A 121 4.48 -16.51 -0.78
C ARG A 121 4.64 -17.97 -0.32
N GLY A 122 3.72 -18.43 0.52
CA GLY A 122 3.69 -19.82 0.97
C GLY A 122 4.64 -20.12 2.12
N ILE A 123 5.25 -19.10 2.72
CA ILE A 123 5.97 -19.26 3.98
C ILE A 123 4.98 -19.78 5.03
N GLY A 124 5.25 -21.00 5.51
CA GLY A 124 4.38 -21.74 6.41
C GLY A 124 4.21 -21.08 7.78
N ARG A 125 3.58 -21.81 8.71
CA ARG A 125 3.42 -21.34 10.09
C ARG A 125 4.77 -21.14 10.76
N ARG A 126 4.78 -20.25 11.76
CA ARG A 126 5.92 -20.03 12.64
C ARG A 126 6.48 -21.37 13.13
N PRO A 127 7.80 -21.60 13.01
CA PRO A 127 8.44 -22.81 13.50
C PRO A 127 8.19 -22.99 15.01
N PRO A 128 7.97 -24.23 15.50
CA PRO A 128 7.97 -24.53 16.93
C PRO A 128 9.27 -24.04 17.59
N GLY A 129 9.17 -23.45 18.77
CA GLY A 129 10.34 -22.94 19.51
C GLY A 129 10.88 -21.58 19.05
N SER A 130 10.32 -20.97 18.00
CA SER A 130 10.67 -19.60 17.63
C SER A 130 10.41 -18.66 18.81
N THR A 131 11.41 -17.85 19.20
CA THR A 131 11.35 -16.90 20.31
C THR A 131 10.84 -15.51 19.88
N GLU A 132 10.84 -15.22 18.58
CA GLU A 132 10.52 -13.91 17.99
C GLU A 132 9.07 -13.47 18.21
N LEU A 133 8.80 -12.45 19.04
CA LEU A 133 7.43 -12.06 19.38
C LEU A 133 6.60 -11.59 18.17
N LEU A 134 7.25 -10.96 17.20
CA LEU A 134 6.67 -10.56 15.93
C LEU A 134 7.43 -11.22 14.78
N ARG A 135 6.71 -11.50 13.70
CA ARG A 135 7.33 -11.95 12.45
C ARG A 135 8.19 -10.82 11.89
N LYS A 136 9.34 -11.14 11.30
CA LYS A 136 10.37 -10.14 10.94
C LYS A 136 9.89 -9.06 9.99
N ASP A 137 8.95 -9.38 9.09
CA ASP A 137 8.37 -8.40 8.19
C ASP A 137 7.68 -7.24 8.93
N HIS A 138 7.01 -7.53 10.04
CA HIS A 138 6.45 -6.50 10.92
C HIS A 138 7.56 -5.74 11.65
N VAL A 139 8.58 -6.44 12.16
CA VAL A 139 9.72 -5.82 12.85
C VAL A 139 10.48 -4.85 11.92
N PHE A 140 10.70 -5.24 10.66
CA PHE A 140 11.37 -4.42 9.67
C PHE A 140 10.51 -3.24 9.19
N LEU A 141 9.19 -3.40 9.10
CA LEU A 141 8.28 -2.29 8.82
C LEU A 141 8.34 -1.25 9.94
N LEU A 142 8.20 -1.70 11.20
CA LEU A 142 8.29 -0.83 12.38
C LEU A 142 9.66 -0.18 12.53
N GLU A 143 10.73 -0.87 12.15
CA GLU A 143 12.08 -0.31 12.12
C GLU A 143 12.20 0.89 11.18
N ARG A 144 11.72 0.76 9.94
CA ARG A 144 11.80 1.83 8.95
C ARG A 144 10.91 3.00 9.34
N TYR A 145 9.72 2.70 9.86
CA TYR A 145 8.83 3.73 10.36
C TYR A 145 9.43 4.47 11.55
N PHE A 146 10.09 3.75 12.46
CA PHE A 146 10.83 4.37 13.57
C PHE A 146 11.91 5.34 13.08
N TYR A 147 12.79 4.92 12.17
CA TYR A 147 13.86 5.81 11.68
C TYR A 147 13.32 7.01 10.91
N PHE A 148 12.23 6.83 10.16
CA PHE A 148 11.52 7.94 9.52
C PHE A 148 11.02 8.96 10.55
N LEU A 149 10.34 8.50 11.60
CA LEU A 149 9.82 9.37 12.66
C LEU A 149 10.93 10.05 13.47
N GLU A 150 12.02 9.32 13.73
CA GLU A 150 13.21 9.84 14.40
C GLU A 150 13.86 10.98 13.60
N GLU A 151 13.98 10.82 12.28
CA GLU A 151 14.46 11.86 11.37
C GLU A 151 13.53 13.09 11.37
N LYS A 152 12.23 12.86 11.37
CA LYS A 152 11.21 13.93 11.43
C LYS A 152 11.07 14.55 12.82
N ARG A 153 11.62 13.91 13.86
CA ARG A 153 11.43 14.26 15.28
C ARG A 153 9.95 14.37 15.66
N ASP A 154 9.15 13.41 15.21
CA ASP A 154 7.70 13.41 15.38
C ASP A 154 7.17 12.05 15.82
N HIS A 155 5.98 12.03 16.42
CA HIS A 155 5.33 10.81 16.87
C HIS A 155 4.41 10.23 15.80
N GLY A 156 4.37 8.90 15.74
CA GLY A 156 3.60 8.16 14.74
C GLY A 156 2.49 7.30 15.32
N LEU A 157 1.30 7.39 14.73
CA LEU A 157 0.18 6.48 14.98
C LEU A 157 0.11 5.41 13.88
N LEU A 158 -0.24 4.17 14.29
CA LEU A 158 -0.52 3.09 13.36
C LEU A 158 -2.01 3.07 13.05
N VAL A 159 -2.38 3.29 11.79
CA VAL A 159 -3.75 3.10 11.30
C VAL A 159 -3.78 1.90 10.37
N MET A 160 -4.64 0.95 10.66
CA MET A 160 -4.69 -0.34 9.98
C MET A 160 -6.05 -0.59 9.35
N ASP A 161 -6.05 -1.24 8.19
CA ASP A 161 -7.26 -1.83 7.62
C ASP A 161 -7.78 -2.92 8.55
N GLN A 162 -9.05 -2.83 8.91
CA GLN A 162 -9.69 -3.81 9.76
C GLN A 162 -9.86 -5.14 9.02
N SER A 163 -9.51 -6.24 9.68
CA SER A 163 -9.69 -7.59 9.13
C SER A 163 -10.73 -8.37 9.95
N GLU A 164 -10.50 -9.65 10.19
CA GLU A 164 -11.31 -10.43 11.12
C GLU A 164 -10.98 -10.01 12.56
N LYS A 165 -12.00 -9.68 13.37
CA LYS A 165 -11.84 -9.23 14.77
C LYS A 165 -10.88 -10.10 15.60
N LYS A 166 -10.89 -11.42 15.38
CA LYS A 166 -10.00 -12.36 16.08
C LYS A 166 -8.54 -12.16 15.68
N ALA A 167 -8.27 -11.99 14.38
CA ALA A 167 -6.94 -11.73 13.85
C ALA A 167 -6.42 -10.37 14.33
N ASP A 168 -7.25 -9.33 14.29
CA ASP A 168 -6.88 -7.97 14.75
C ASP A 168 -6.48 -7.99 16.23
N ARG A 169 -7.29 -8.62 17.10
CA ARG A 169 -6.98 -8.77 18.53
C ARG A 169 -5.70 -9.56 18.77
N GLN A 170 -5.49 -10.63 18.03
CA GLN A 170 -4.26 -11.42 18.11
C GLN A 170 -3.06 -10.57 17.73
N PHE A 171 -3.17 -9.78 16.65
CA PHE A 171 -2.10 -8.91 16.19
C PHE A 171 -1.78 -7.81 17.21
N VAL A 172 -2.78 -7.15 17.78
CA VAL A 172 -2.60 -6.17 18.87
C VAL A 172 -1.87 -6.77 20.06
N SER A 173 -2.22 -8.01 20.45
CA SER A 173 -1.54 -8.70 21.54
C SER A 173 -0.05 -8.95 21.23
N LEU A 174 0.28 -9.34 19.99
CA LEU A 174 1.66 -9.54 19.55
C LEU A 174 2.44 -8.22 19.50
N LEU A 175 1.87 -7.15 18.95
CA LEU A 175 2.46 -5.81 18.93
C LEU A 175 2.76 -5.34 20.36
N ARG A 176 1.78 -5.42 21.26
CA ARG A 176 1.94 -5.02 22.65
C ARG A 176 3.09 -5.77 23.30
N ARG A 177 3.11 -7.10 23.18
CA ARG A 177 4.20 -7.92 23.73
C ARG A 177 5.56 -7.53 23.16
N TYR A 178 5.65 -7.26 21.86
CA TYR A 178 6.89 -6.82 21.23
C TYR A 178 7.38 -5.49 21.83
N PHE A 179 6.52 -4.48 21.90
CA PHE A 179 6.86 -3.16 22.43
C PHE A 179 7.18 -3.18 23.92
N THR A 180 6.54 -4.05 24.72
CA THR A 180 6.77 -4.09 26.17
C THR A 180 7.91 -5.02 26.59
N LEU A 181 8.10 -6.15 25.91
CA LEU A 181 9.02 -7.20 26.38
C LEU A 181 10.42 -7.12 25.76
N THR A 182 10.56 -6.54 24.56
CA THR A 182 11.87 -6.44 23.88
C THR A 182 12.55 -5.10 24.13
N ASN A 183 13.89 -5.08 24.22
CA ASN A 183 14.65 -3.83 24.30
C ASN A 183 14.42 -2.93 23.08
N THR A 184 14.47 -3.52 21.88
CA THR A 184 14.26 -2.80 20.61
C THR A 184 12.84 -2.26 20.50
N GLY A 185 11.82 -3.02 20.92
CA GLY A 185 10.44 -2.55 20.97
C GLY A 185 10.29 -1.35 21.89
N ARG A 186 10.76 -1.45 23.14
CA ARG A 186 10.72 -0.32 24.09
C ARG A 186 11.47 0.92 23.59
N TYR A 187 12.60 0.73 22.92
CA TYR A 187 13.32 1.84 22.28
C TYR A 187 12.46 2.51 21.21
N ARG A 188 11.76 1.73 20.38
CA ARG A 188 10.92 2.27 19.31
C ARG A 188 9.68 3.03 19.79
N THR A 189 9.24 2.81 21.03
CA THR A 189 8.10 3.56 21.59
C THR A 189 8.42 5.03 21.88
N VAL A 190 9.68 5.45 21.76
CA VAL A 190 10.06 6.88 21.81
C VAL A 190 9.32 7.67 20.71
N TRP A 191 9.18 7.10 19.52
CA TRP A 191 8.52 7.75 18.39
C TRP A 191 7.22 7.06 17.95
N ILE A 192 7.11 5.74 18.10
CA ILE A 192 5.92 4.99 17.68
C ILE A 192 4.95 4.82 18.85
N VAL A 193 3.71 5.26 18.66
CA VAL A 193 2.63 4.98 19.61
C VAL A 193 2.17 3.52 19.44
N PRO A 194 2.32 2.63 20.46
CA PRO A 194 2.07 1.20 20.33
C PRO A 194 0.58 0.82 20.47
N ALA A 195 -0.32 1.69 20.00
CA ALA A 195 -1.77 1.53 20.08
C ALA A 195 -2.39 1.74 18.68
N PRO A 196 -2.49 0.68 17.87
CA PRO A 196 -3.02 0.80 16.52
C PRO A 196 -4.53 1.08 16.53
N LEU A 197 -4.96 1.93 15.61
CA LEU A 197 -6.36 2.18 15.29
C LEU A 197 -6.76 1.34 14.07
N PHE A 198 -7.95 0.75 14.10
CA PHE A 198 -8.48 -0.05 12.99
C PHE A 198 -9.64 0.70 12.33
N VAL A 199 -9.62 0.77 11.01
CA VAL A 199 -10.62 1.46 10.19
C VAL A 199 -11.14 0.55 9.09
N SER A 200 -12.38 0.76 8.65
CA SER A 200 -12.92 0.08 7.48
C SER A 200 -12.28 0.63 6.20
N SER A 201 -11.75 -0.23 5.34
CA SER A 201 -11.02 0.19 4.13
C SER A 201 -11.88 0.93 3.11
N ASP A 202 -13.16 0.58 2.98
CA ASP A 202 -14.09 1.20 2.05
C ASP A 202 -14.35 2.68 2.36
N MET A 203 -14.12 3.10 3.60
CA MET A 203 -14.35 4.46 4.09
C MET A 203 -13.08 5.33 4.21
N SER A 204 -11.89 4.83 3.83
CA SER A 204 -10.62 5.54 4.09
C SER A 204 -9.69 5.59 2.87
N TYR A 205 -9.64 6.74 2.19
CA TYR A 205 -8.73 6.97 1.05
C TYR A 205 -7.25 6.71 1.35
N PRO A 206 -6.67 7.06 2.53
CA PRO A 206 -5.29 6.70 2.85
C PRO A 206 -5.04 5.18 2.84
N ILE A 207 -5.99 4.38 3.34
CA ILE A 207 -5.90 2.92 3.32
C ILE A 207 -6.00 2.40 1.89
N GLN A 208 -6.89 2.97 1.08
CA GLN A 208 -7.03 2.61 -0.33
C GLN A 208 -5.77 2.97 -1.14
N ALA A 209 -5.16 4.13 -0.90
CA ALA A 209 -3.90 4.52 -1.51
C ALA A 209 -2.76 3.56 -1.14
N ALA A 210 -2.68 3.17 0.14
CA ALA A 210 -1.74 2.15 0.60
C ALA A 210 -1.96 0.79 -0.11
N ASP A 211 -3.21 0.35 -0.30
CA ASP A 211 -3.55 -0.88 -1.03
C ASP A 211 -3.05 -0.84 -2.48
N VAL A 212 -3.22 0.30 -3.17
CA VAL A 212 -2.69 0.51 -4.53
C VAL A 212 -1.16 0.40 -4.55
N CYS A 213 -0.46 1.05 -3.62
CA CYS A 213 1.00 0.93 -3.50
C CYS A 213 1.44 -0.52 -3.26
N ILE A 214 0.79 -1.22 -2.32
CA ILE A 214 1.09 -2.62 -1.97
C ILE A 214 0.88 -3.53 -3.19
N TYR A 215 -0.20 -3.32 -3.95
CA TYR A 215 -0.44 -4.06 -5.19
C TYR A 215 0.66 -3.84 -6.22
N CYS A 216 1.08 -2.59 -6.44
CA CYS A 216 2.17 -2.26 -7.35
C CYS A 216 3.51 -2.82 -6.88
N ILE A 217 3.81 -2.83 -5.58
CA ILE A 217 5.01 -3.47 -5.03
C ILE A 217 4.99 -4.97 -5.31
N ASN A 218 3.85 -5.62 -5.05
CA ASN A 218 3.69 -7.06 -5.24
C ASN A 218 3.96 -7.48 -6.69
N TRP A 219 3.41 -6.75 -7.66
CA TRP A 219 3.51 -7.12 -9.08
C TRP A 219 4.64 -6.44 -9.85
N GLY A 220 5.08 -5.25 -9.48
CA GLY A 220 5.98 -4.40 -10.27
C GLY A 220 7.35 -4.10 -9.65
N PHE A 221 7.55 -4.31 -8.35
CA PHE A 221 8.81 -3.96 -7.69
C PHE A 221 9.68 -5.20 -7.43
N ARG A 222 10.90 -5.25 -7.98
CA ARG A 222 11.82 -6.39 -7.84
C ARG A 222 13.19 -5.95 -7.38
N MET A 223 13.83 -6.80 -6.58
CA MET A 223 15.19 -6.61 -6.07
C MET A 223 16.00 -7.88 -6.31
N PRO A 224 16.45 -8.16 -7.55
CA PRO A 224 17.14 -9.40 -7.89
C PRO A 224 18.40 -9.63 -7.07
N ALA A 225 19.18 -8.56 -6.81
CA ALA A 225 20.38 -8.61 -5.97
C ALA A 225 20.09 -9.03 -4.50
N ARG A 226 18.82 -8.99 -4.06
CA ARG A 226 18.36 -9.44 -2.75
C ARG A 226 17.54 -10.73 -2.80
N GLY A 227 17.44 -11.38 -3.97
CA GLY A 227 16.67 -12.61 -4.17
C GLY A 227 15.16 -12.41 -4.37
N MET A 228 14.70 -11.17 -4.60
CA MET A 228 13.29 -10.89 -4.93
C MET A 228 13.09 -10.95 -6.45
N SER A 229 12.97 -12.16 -6.99
CA SER A 229 12.98 -12.45 -8.44
C SER A 229 11.73 -13.16 -9.00
N ALA A 230 10.65 -13.30 -8.22
CA ALA A 230 9.42 -13.94 -8.69
C ALA A 230 8.78 -13.19 -9.86
N GLU A 231 7.91 -13.86 -10.61
CA GLU A 231 7.22 -13.29 -11.77
C GLU A 231 6.60 -11.92 -11.45
N GLY A 232 6.85 -10.93 -12.30
CA GLY A 232 6.29 -9.59 -12.21
C GLY A 232 5.45 -9.24 -13.43
N ARG A 233 4.72 -8.13 -13.35
CA ARG A 233 3.94 -7.55 -14.45
C ARG A 233 4.71 -6.33 -15.00
N PRO A 234 5.32 -6.41 -16.20
CA PRO A 234 6.13 -5.33 -16.75
C PRO A 234 5.38 -4.00 -16.85
N GLU A 235 4.10 -4.04 -17.22
CA GLU A 235 3.26 -2.85 -17.34
C GLU A 235 3.06 -2.12 -16.01
N ILE A 236 3.06 -2.84 -14.88
CA ILE A 236 3.00 -2.24 -13.54
C ILE A 236 4.38 -1.74 -13.12
N GLY A 237 5.42 -2.54 -13.36
CA GLY A 237 6.80 -2.19 -12.98
C GLY A 237 7.32 -0.95 -13.70
N GLN A 238 7.03 -0.83 -14.99
CA GLN A 238 7.45 0.32 -15.81
C GLN A 238 6.70 1.59 -15.40
N GLU A 239 5.38 1.51 -15.21
CA GLU A 239 4.55 2.68 -14.90
C GLU A 239 4.73 3.15 -13.44
N TYR A 240 4.72 2.22 -12.48
CA TYR A 240 4.64 2.55 -11.05
C TYR A 240 5.94 2.32 -10.28
N GLY A 241 6.91 1.61 -10.86
CA GLY A 241 8.23 1.39 -10.26
C GLY A 241 8.97 2.70 -9.94
N PRO A 242 9.04 3.68 -10.86
CA PRO A 242 9.67 4.98 -10.59
C PRO A 242 9.01 5.73 -9.42
N TRP A 243 7.68 5.72 -9.36
CA TRP A 243 6.92 6.31 -8.25
C TRP A 243 7.27 5.66 -6.91
N LEU A 244 7.27 4.33 -6.84
CA LEU A 244 7.65 3.59 -5.63
C LEU A 244 9.10 3.88 -5.21
N ALA A 245 10.01 3.99 -6.17
CA ALA A 245 11.40 4.32 -5.90
C ALA A 245 11.60 5.75 -5.38
N GLN A 246 10.73 6.68 -5.78
CA GLN A 246 10.70 8.06 -5.31
C GLN A 246 10.05 8.20 -3.93
N LEU A 247 8.87 7.59 -3.74
CA LEU A 247 8.03 7.76 -2.55
C LEU A 247 8.47 6.93 -1.35
N GLN A 248 9.26 5.87 -1.55
CA GLN A 248 9.74 5.08 -0.42
C GLN A 248 10.66 5.91 0.48
N PHE A 249 10.64 5.62 1.78
CA PHE A 249 11.64 6.15 2.71
C PHE A 249 13.06 5.82 2.24
N LYS A 250 13.98 6.78 2.39
CA LYS A 250 15.42 6.61 2.22
C LYS A 250 16.09 7.35 3.36
N GLY A 251 16.81 6.62 4.20
CA GLY A 251 17.47 7.21 5.36
C GLY A 251 18.56 6.29 5.89
N GLN A 252 18.95 6.52 7.14
CA GLN A 252 19.98 5.73 7.81
C GLN A 252 19.41 5.02 9.02
N GLY A 253 19.83 3.77 9.22
CA GLY A 253 19.59 3.02 10.44
C GLY A 253 20.87 2.84 11.25
N TYR A 254 20.71 2.55 12.54
CA TYR A 254 21.82 2.39 13.47
C TYR A 254 21.75 1.05 14.16
N ARG A 255 22.84 0.28 14.10
CA ARG A 255 22.92 -1.01 14.78
C ARG A 255 24.36 -1.29 15.19
N ASP A 256 24.55 -1.63 16.47
CA ASP A 256 25.84 -2.04 17.03
C ASP A 256 26.98 -1.04 16.71
N GLY A 257 26.66 0.26 16.81
CA GLY A 257 27.59 1.37 16.51
C GLY A 257 27.86 1.61 15.03
N ARG A 258 27.21 0.88 14.12
CA ARG A 258 27.34 1.05 12.66
C ARG A 258 26.11 1.73 12.07
N VAL A 259 26.37 2.64 11.14
CA VAL A 259 25.35 3.29 10.31
C VAL A 259 25.19 2.51 9.01
N TYR A 260 23.95 2.28 8.58
CA TYR A 260 23.65 1.63 7.30
C TYR A 260 22.49 2.31 6.59
N ASP A 261 22.51 2.30 5.26
CA ASP A 261 21.40 2.81 4.47
C ASP A 261 20.17 1.92 4.63
N THR A 262 19.03 2.56 4.87
CA THR A 262 17.74 1.91 5.00
C THR A 262 16.75 2.48 3.99
N TYR A 263 15.91 1.58 3.47
CA TYR A 263 14.92 1.88 2.45
C TYR A 263 13.55 1.43 2.94
N GLY A 264 12.51 2.21 2.65
CA GLY A 264 11.13 1.95 3.07
C GLY A 264 10.57 0.64 2.54
N ILE A 265 11.01 0.21 1.35
CA ILE A 265 10.64 -1.08 0.76
C ILE A 265 11.77 -2.09 1.00
N VAL A 266 11.44 -3.24 1.60
CA VAL A 266 12.40 -4.32 1.88
C VAL A 266 11.85 -5.67 1.49
N TYR A 267 12.76 -6.58 1.13
CA TYR A 267 12.46 -7.99 0.94
C TYR A 267 13.11 -8.82 2.06
N VAL A 268 12.31 -9.69 2.66
CA VAL A 268 12.71 -10.58 3.75
C VAL A 268 12.52 -12.02 3.27
N PRO A 269 13.59 -12.70 2.83
CA PRO A 269 13.49 -14.05 2.26
C PRO A 269 13.07 -15.09 3.30
N ASP A 270 13.48 -14.89 4.56
CA ASP A 270 13.08 -15.73 5.69
C ASP A 270 12.60 -14.85 6.85
N PRO A 271 11.29 -14.89 7.17
CA PRO A 271 10.73 -14.07 8.22
C PRO A 271 10.79 -14.70 9.62
N TYR A 272 11.38 -15.89 9.79
CA TYR A 272 11.42 -16.65 11.04
C TYR A 272 12.82 -16.90 11.60
N THR A 273 13.82 -17.16 10.76
CA THR A 273 15.18 -17.46 11.23
C THR A 273 15.87 -16.18 11.69
N ALA A 274 16.38 -16.11 12.92
CA ALA A 274 17.20 -14.99 13.40
C ALA A 274 18.38 -14.77 12.44
N ARG A 275 18.76 -13.51 12.16
CA ARG A 275 20.03 -13.32 11.43
C ARG A 275 21.12 -13.68 12.44
N GLU A 276 22.02 -14.59 12.08
CA GLU A 276 23.24 -14.79 12.86
C GLU A 276 23.90 -13.43 13.08
N ALA A 277 24.30 -13.19 14.32
CA ALA A 277 24.84 -11.91 14.79
C ALA A 277 26.13 -11.54 14.05
#